data_AF-A0A524BJ91-F1
#
_entry.id   AF-A0A524BJ91-F1
#
_cell.length_a   1.000
_cell.length_b   1.000
_cell.length_c   1.000
_cell.angle_alpha   90.00
_cell.angle_beta   90.00
_cell.angle_gamma   90.00
#
_symmetry.space_group_name_H-M   'P 1'
#
loop_
_entity.id
_entity.type
_entity.pdbx_description
1 polymer ?
#
loop_
_entity_poly.entity_id
_entity_poly.type
_entity_poly.pdbx_seq_one_letter_code
_entity_poly.pdbx_strand_id
1 'polypeptide(L)'
;MADDPVATLETDEERAARFERDALPYLDQLYGAALRMTRNPADAEDLVQDTFVKAFAAFESFTEGTNLKAWLFRILTNAFINTYRKKQRQPR
;
A
#
# COMPACT_ATOMS: atom_id res chain seq x y z
N MET A 1 -30.47 -9.91 -31.44
CA MET A 1 -29.85 -9.41 -30.20
C MET A 1 -28.54 -10.12 -30.08
N ALA A 2 -27.45 -9.45 -30.46
CA ALA A 2 -26.10 -9.97 -30.32
C ALA A 2 -25.72 -9.91 -28.84
N ASP A 3 -25.15 -10.99 -28.34
CA ASP A 3 -24.55 -11.08 -27.02
C ASP A 3 -23.22 -10.31 -27.09
N ASP A 4 -23.23 -9.05 -26.66
CA ASP A 4 -22.01 -8.24 -26.57
C ASP A 4 -21.14 -8.81 -25.44
N PRO A 5 -19.88 -9.20 -25.71
CA PRO A 5 -18.98 -9.62 -24.65
C PRO A 5 -18.52 -8.36 -23.93
N VAL A 6 -19.21 -8.00 -22.84
CA VAL A 6 -18.75 -6.94 -21.94
C VAL A 6 -17.37 -7.36 -21.43
N ALA A 7 -16.34 -6.68 -21.92
CA ALA A 7 -14.99 -6.77 -21.36
C ALA A 7 -15.10 -6.62 -19.84
N THR A 8 -14.61 -7.62 -19.10
CA THR A 8 -14.61 -7.68 -17.64
C THR A 8 -13.71 -6.58 -17.06
N LEU A 9 -14.20 -5.34 -17.07
CA LEU A 9 -13.57 -4.24 -16.35
C LEU A 9 -14.13 -4.28 -14.93
N GLU A 10 -13.35 -4.83 -14.01
CA GLU A 10 -13.61 -4.77 -12.57
C GLU A 10 -13.92 -3.31 -12.18
N THR A 11 -15.05 -3.11 -11.49
CA THR A 11 -15.44 -1.78 -11.01
C THR A 11 -14.48 -1.29 -9.93
N ASP A 12 -14.46 0.03 -9.70
CA ASP A 12 -13.63 0.62 -8.65
C ASP A 12 -13.94 0.07 -7.25
N GLU A 13 -15.21 -0.24 -6.99
CA GLU A 13 -15.69 -0.83 -5.74
C GLU A 13 -15.22 -2.29 -5.57
N GLU A 14 -15.29 -3.10 -6.62
CA GLU A 14 -14.78 -4.48 -6.61
C GLU A 14 -13.26 -4.50 -6.41
N ARG A 15 -12.54 -3.58 -7.05
CA ARG A 15 -11.09 -3.43 -6.89
C ARG A 15 -10.71 -3.03 -5.46
N ALA A 16 -11.47 -2.12 -4.85
CA ALA A 16 -11.30 -1.74 -3.45
C ALA A 16 -11.54 -2.93 -2.51
N ALA A 17 -12.64 -3.66 -2.71
CA ALA A 17 -12.94 -4.86 -1.92
C ALA A 17 -11.85 -5.93 -2.08
N ARG A 18 -11.33 -6.15 -3.29
CA ARG A 18 -10.22 -7.07 -3.54
C ARG A 18 -8.96 -6.64 -2.79
N PHE A 19 -8.59 -5.37 -2.93
CA PHE A 19 -7.41 -4.82 -2.26
C PHE A 19 -7.52 -4.96 -0.73
N GLU A 20 -8.65 -4.58 -0.15
CA GLU A 20 -8.86 -4.68 1.30
C GLU A 20 -8.74 -6.12 1.79
N ARG A 21 -9.42 -7.06 1.13
CA ARG A 21 -9.38 -8.48 1.47
C ARG A 21 -7.96 -9.03 1.48
N ASP A 22 -7.14 -8.66 0.49
CA ASP A 22 -5.82 -9.24 0.31
C ASP A 22 -4.73 -8.48 1.10
N ALA A 23 -4.87 -7.16 1.29
CA ALA A 23 -3.86 -6.30 1.92
C ALA A 23 -4.06 -6.11 3.43
N LEU A 24 -5.31 -6.01 3.93
CA LEU A 24 -5.58 -5.80 5.36
C LEU A 24 -4.99 -6.88 6.28
N PRO A 25 -4.90 -8.17 5.90
CA PRO A 25 -4.23 -9.18 6.72
C PRO A 25 -2.76 -8.87 7.04
N TYR A 26 -2.12 -7.96 6.28
CA TYR A 26 -0.74 -7.54 6.51
C TYR A 26 -0.62 -6.25 7.33
N LEU A 27 -1.73 -5.60 7.71
CA LEU A 27 -1.74 -4.33 8.42
C LEU A 27 -0.88 -4.35 9.69
N ASP A 28 -1.10 -5.32 10.58
CA ASP A 28 -0.36 -5.44 11.84
C ASP A 28 1.15 -5.67 11.63
N GLN A 29 1.50 -6.44 10.59
CA GLN A 29 2.90 -6.71 10.24
C GLN A 29 3.60 -5.48 9.67
N LEU A 30 2.90 -4.71 8.82
CA LEU A 30 3.40 -3.45 8.28
C LEU A 30 3.53 -2.40 9.39
N TYR A 31 2.56 -2.32 10.30
CA TYR A 31 2.63 -1.44 11.46
C TYR A 31 3.79 -1.78 12.39
N GLY A 32 3.98 -3.07 12.72
CA GLY A 32 5.12 -3.51 13.51
C GLY A 32 6.47 -3.18 12.84
N ALA A 33 6.56 -3.28 11.52
CA ALA A 33 7.75 -2.87 10.78
C ALA A 33 7.94 -1.34 10.79
N ALA A 34 6.89 -0.58 10.52
CA ALA A 34 6.88 0.87 10.57
C ALA A 34 7.34 1.40 11.93
N LEU A 35 6.81 0.84 13.02
CA LEU A 35 7.18 1.21 14.39
C LEU A 35 8.67 0.99 14.67
N ARG A 36 9.26 -0.11 14.16
CA ARG A 36 10.71 -0.36 14.29
C ARG A 36 11.55 0.65 13.50
N MET A 37 11.02 1.16 12.39
CA MET A 37 11.71 2.15 11.54
C MET A 37 11.60 3.57 12.09
N THR A 38 10.42 3.98 12.55
CA THR A 38 10.13 5.35 13.01
C THR A 38 10.45 5.56 14.48
N ARG A 39 10.33 4.52 15.31
CA ARG A 39 10.41 4.58 16.78
C ARG A 39 9.41 5.55 17.41
N ASN A 40 8.34 5.88 16.70
CA ASN A 40 7.27 6.76 17.13
C ASN A 40 5.94 6.20 16.60
N PRO A 41 4.94 5.93 17.47
CA PRO A 41 3.65 5.38 17.06
C PRO A 41 2.91 6.23 16.02
N ALA A 42 2.82 7.55 16.22
CA ALA A 42 2.14 8.45 15.29
C ALA A 42 2.82 8.46 13.91
N ASP A 43 4.15 8.59 13.86
CA ASP A 43 4.89 8.49 12.60
C ASP A 43 4.73 7.10 11.93
N ALA A 44 4.53 6.03 12.72
CA ALA A 44 4.31 4.69 12.20
C ALA A 44 2.91 4.54 11.59
N GLU A 45 1.88 5.06 12.25
CA GLU A 45 0.51 5.11 11.72
C GLU A 45 0.47 5.89 10.40
N ASP A 46 1.07 7.08 10.37
CA ASP A 46 1.16 7.91 9.16
C ASP A 46 1.86 7.18 8.01
N LEU A 47 2.97 6.50 8.32
CA LEU A 47 3.73 5.74 7.33
C LEU A 47 2.93 4.55 6.76
N VAL A 48 2.18 3.85 7.61
CA VAL A 48 1.31 2.75 7.18
C VAL A 48 0.18 3.29 6.31
N GLN A 49 -0.47 4.38 6.71
CA GLN A 49 -1.53 4.99 5.90
C GLN A 49 -1.01 5.40 4.51
N ASP A 50 0.11 6.12 4.42
CA ASP A 50 0.73 6.52 3.15
C ASP A 50 1.11 5.29 2.30
N THR A 51 1.51 4.19 2.94
CA THR A 51 1.78 2.92 2.25
C THR A 51 0.53 2.35 1.62
N PHE A 52 -0.59 2.28 2.34
CA PHE A 52 -1.85 1.75 1.82
C PHE A 52 -2.42 2.64 0.70
N VAL A 53 -2.33 3.97 0.83
CA VAL A 53 -2.73 4.91 -0.25
C VAL A 53 -1.94 4.65 -1.53
N LYS A 54 -0.60 4.53 -1.42
CA LYS A 54 0.27 4.25 -2.58
C LYS A 54 0.05 2.86 -3.15
N ALA A 55 -0.17 1.88 -2.28
CA ALA A 55 -0.46 0.51 -2.69
C ALA A 55 -1.78 0.44 -3.46
N PHE A 56 -2.84 1.06 -2.94
CA PHE A 56 -4.13 1.11 -3.62
C PHE A 56 -4.04 1.79 -4.99
N ALA A 57 -3.34 2.92 -5.08
CA ALA A 57 -3.10 3.62 -6.35
C ALA A 57 -2.29 2.80 -7.36
N ALA A 58 -1.39 1.92 -6.90
CA ALA A 58 -0.58 1.05 -7.74
C ALA A 58 -1.21 -0.34 -7.97
N PHE A 59 -2.35 -0.64 -7.33
CA PHE A 59 -2.92 -1.98 -7.29
C PHE A 59 -3.43 -2.46 -8.64
N GLU A 60 -3.86 -1.56 -9.52
CA GLU A 60 -4.24 -1.89 -10.90
C GLU A 60 -3.08 -2.53 -11.68
N SER A 61 -1.84 -2.12 -11.39
CA SER A 61 -0.64 -2.67 -12.02
C SER A 61 -0.11 -3.94 -11.34
N PHE A 62 -0.69 -4.33 -10.20
CA PHE A 62 -0.21 -5.48 -9.43
C PHE A 62 -0.62 -6.78 -10.12
N THR A 63 0.35 -7.66 -10.34
CA THR A 63 0.10 -8.98 -10.94
C THR A 63 -0.29 -9.97 -9.84
N GLU A 64 -1.53 -10.46 -9.90
CA GLU A 64 -2.02 -11.53 -9.03
C GLU A 64 -1.14 -12.79 -9.14
N GLY A 65 -0.98 -13.51 -8.01
CA GLY A 65 -0.07 -14.67 -7.92
C GLY A 65 1.38 -14.31 -7.58
N THR A 66 1.74 -13.03 -7.54
CA THR A 66 3.03 -12.58 -6.98
C THR A 66 2.95 -12.37 -5.46
N ASN A 67 4.09 -12.12 -4.82
CA ASN A 67 4.17 -11.97 -3.36
C ASN A 67 3.68 -10.58 -2.91
N LEU A 68 2.38 -10.46 -2.65
CA LEU A 68 1.74 -9.22 -2.20
C LEU A 68 2.41 -8.66 -0.93
N LYS A 69 2.75 -9.53 0.04
CA LYS A 69 3.46 -9.12 1.26
C LYS A 69 4.77 -8.42 0.93
N ALA A 70 5.63 -9.04 0.12
CA ALA A 70 6.93 -8.46 -0.26
C ALA A 70 6.75 -7.12 -1.00
N TRP A 71 5.73 -7.03 -1.86
CA TRP A 71 5.39 -5.80 -2.58
C TRP A 71 4.95 -4.67 -1.62
N LEU A 72 4.06 -4.95 -0.67
CA LEU A 72 3.64 -3.98 0.36
C LEU A 72 4.83 -3.50 1.21
N PHE A 73 5.71 -4.40 1.64
CA PHE A 73 6.93 -4.04 2.38
C PHE A 73 7.89 -3.18 1.57
N ARG A 74 7.95 -3.36 0.23
CA ARG A 74 8.72 -2.51 -0.65
C ARG A 74 8.15 -1.09 -0.72
N ILE A 75 6.83 -0.95 -0.83
CA ILE A 75 6.16 0.36 -0.79
C ILE A 75 6.41 1.05 0.55
N LEU A 76 6.23 0.34 1.67
CA LEU A 76 6.51 0.84 3.02
C LEU A 76 7.93 1.39 3.15
N THR A 77 8.91 0.62 2.70
CA THR A 77 10.33 1.01 2.78
C THR A 77 10.61 2.25 1.92
N ASN A 78 10.05 2.32 0.72
CA ASN A 78 10.20 3.47 -0.16
C ASN A 78 9.54 4.73 0.42
N ALA A 79 8.35 4.60 1.00
CA ALA A 79 7.64 5.68 1.68
C ALA A 79 8.46 6.24 2.86
N PHE A 80 9.00 5.35 3.71
CA PHE A 80 9.86 5.75 4.83
C PHE A 80 11.09 6.51 4.37
N ILE A 81 11.82 5.99 3.37
CA ILE A 81 13.05 6.64 2.87
C ILE A 81 12.75 8.05 2.36
N ASN A 82 11.63 8.24 1.65
CA ASN A 82 11.22 9.55 1.15
C ASN A 82 10.90 10.53 2.28
N THR A 83 10.14 10.10 3.28
CA THR A 83 9.79 10.93 4.46
C THR A 83 11.03 11.26 5.30
N TYR A 84 11.89 10.27 5.55
CA TYR A 84 13.13 10.46 6.31
C TYR A 84 14.09 11.44 5.62
N ARG A 85 14.29 11.31 4.30
CA ARG A 85 15.10 12.26 3.51
C ARG A 85 14.55 13.68 3.56
N LYS A 86 13.22 13.84 3.59
CA LYS A 86 12.58 15.16 3.71
C LYS A 86 12.84 15.78 5.09
N LYS A 87 12.68 15.00 6.18
CA LYS A 87 12.97 15.46 7.56
C LYS A 87 14.44 15.90 7.73
N GLN A 88 15.40 15.23 7.09
CA GLN A 88 16.82 15.64 7.16
C GLN A 88 17.16 16.94 6.40
N ARG A 89 16.34 17.36 5.43
CA ARG A 89 16.63 18.52 4.57
C ARG A 89 15.96 19.81 5.05
N GLN A 90 15.25 19.77 6.17
CA GLN A 90 14.66 20.97 6.78
C GLN A 90 15.69 21.64 7.70
N PRO A 91 16.05 22.93 7.48
CA PRO A 91 16.90 23.67 8.41
C PRO A 91 16.17 23.82 9.75
N ARG A 92 16.92 23.74 10.85
CA ARG A 92 16.41 23.90 12.23
C ARG A 92 16.03 25.35 12.50
#